data_AF-A0A9P8TEK0-F1
#
_entry.id   AF-A0A9P8TEK0-F1
#
_cell.length_a   1.000
_cell.length_b   1.000
_cell.length_c   1.000
_cell.angle_alpha   90.00
_cell.angle_beta   90.00
_cell.angle_gamma   90.00
#
_symmetry.space_group_name_H-M   'P 1'
#
loop_
_entity.id
_entity.type
_entity.pdbx_description
1 polymer ?
#
loop_
_entity_poly.entity_id
_entity_poly.type
_entity_poly.pdbx_seq_one_letter_code
_entity_poly.pdbx_strand_id
1 'polypeptide(L)'
;MNVSTSTSGIRRRTAKSSQESEENATTLNLGSEFQLNQISHTGEKMELIALNLSEARILIRAALRERKRVMREDGSFVDLENGEHIDTDSRTDDDDNEGKDDDNDELIKSVLATGANEVLSKTLNYLSQFSRFRDSETCTAVEQLLKTSAGDEGLEKLHPFEIAQLGSLSLDDVDEAKSLIPSLAATDVTTGQTKEKVSEDVLSGVLTQLQRLETPY
;
A
#
# COMPACT_ATOMS: atom_id res chain seq x y z
N MET A 1 -0.87 -21.83 24.94
CA MET A 1 -0.13 -21.30 23.78
C MET A 1 -1.12 -20.50 22.96
N ASN A 2 -0.79 -19.27 22.56
CA ASN A 2 -1.69 -18.47 21.75
C ASN A 2 -1.71 -19.01 20.32
N VAL A 3 -2.90 -19.09 19.73
CA VAL A 3 -3.05 -19.45 18.31
C VAL A 3 -2.68 -18.22 17.49
N SER A 4 -1.68 -18.36 16.61
CA SER A 4 -1.27 -17.28 15.70
C SER A 4 -2.21 -17.20 14.50
N THR A 5 -2.25 -16.03 13.85
CA THR A 5 -3.04 -15.81 12.64
C THR A 5 -2.53 -16.67 11.49
N SER A 6 -3.45 -17.32 10.77
CA SER A 6 -3.16 -18.09 9.56
C SER A 6 -3.41 -17.27 8.29
N THR A 7 -2.70 -17.58 7.21
CA THR A 7 -2.90 -16.97 5.89
C THR A 7 -3.58 -17.92 4.91
N SER A 8 -4.29 -17.37 3.92
CA SER A 8 -4.84 -18.10 2.78
C SER A 8 -3.71 -18.60 1.87
N GLY A 9 -3.86 -19.80 1.27
CA GLY A 9 -2.85 -20.35 0.36
C GLY A 9 -1.82 -21.28 1.02
N ILE A 10 -2.17 -21.88 2.16
CA ILE A 10 -1.33 -22.80 2.95
C ILE A 10 -0.60 -23.82 2.05
N ARG A 11 0.72 -23.66 1.93
CA ARG A 11 1.60 -24.68 1.39
C ARG A 11 1.68 -25.86 2.36
N ARG A 12 1.58 -27.09 1.84
CA ARG A 12 1.88 -28.29 2.64
C ARG A 12 3.36 -28.28 2.97
N ARG A 13 3.71 -27.89 4.19
CA ARG A 13 5.07 -28.05 4.71
C ARG A 13 5.36 -29.55 4.83
N THR A 14 6.45 -29.99 4.21
CA THR A 14 6.93 -31.38 4.26
C THR A 14 8.32 -31.38 4.89
N ALA A 15 8.84 -32.55 5.28
CA ALA A 15 10.18 -32.64 5.90
C ALA A 15 11.32 -32.06 5.02
N LYS A 16 11.07 -31.80 3.74
CA LYS A 16 12.02 -31.23 2.77
C LYS A 16 11.89 -29.70 2.62
N SER A 17 10.90 -29.06 3.25
CA SER A 17 10.63 -27.62 3.10
C SER A 17 11.52 -26.72 3.96
N SER A 18 12.53 -27.27 4.65
CA SER A 18 13.44 -26.50 5.51
C SER A 18 14.51 -25.72 4.73
N GLN A 19 14.56 -25.85 3.40
CA GLN A 19 15.31 -24.97 2.51
C GLN A 19 14.34 -23.99 1.85
N GLU A 20 13.82 -23.04 2.62
CA GLU A 20 13.23 -21.84 2.01
C GLU A 20 14.37 -21.05 1.37
N SER A 21 14.17 -20.67 0.10
CA SER A 21 15.10 -19.82 -0.63
C SER A 21 15.25 -18.49 0.10
N GLU A 22 16.46 -17.95 0.15
CA GLU A 22 16.74 -16.64 0.74
C GLU A 22 15.89 -15.56 0.07
N GLU A 23 15.15 -14.81 0.89
CA GLU A 23 14.30 -13.71 0.45
C GLU A 23 15.18 -12.54 0.00
N ASN A 24 14.86 -11.97 -1.16
CA ASN A 24 15.58 -10.81 -1.67
C ASN A 24 14.62 -9.88 -2.43
N ALA A 25 14.35 -8.72 -1.84
CA ALA A 25 13.49 -7.70 -2.42
C ALA A 25 14.07 -7.10 -3.71
N THR A 26 15.40 -7.01 -3.83
CA THR A 26 16.05 -6.42 -5.02
C THR A 26 15.86 -7.26 -6.29
N THR A 27 15.58 -8.56 -6.11
CA THR A 27 15.27 -9.49 -7.21
C THR A 27 13.79 -9.88 -7.25
N LEU A 28 12.93 -9.18 -6.49
CA LEU A 28 11.50 -9.51 -6.31
C LEU A 28 11.25 -10.94 -5.79
N ASN A 29 12.26 -11.58 -5.20
CA ASN A 29 12.10 -12.88 -4.55
C ASN A 29 11.56 -12.67 -3.13
N LEU A 30 10.30 -12.28 -3.04
CA LEU A 30 9.60 -12.09 -1.77
C LEU A 30 9.20 -13.44 -1.16
N GLY A 31 8.94 -13.44 0.16
CA GLY A 31 8.45 -14.61 0.89
C GLY A 31 7.19 -15.24 0.28
N SER A 32 6.89 -16.48 0.66
CA SER A 32 5.79 -17.25 0.06
C SER A 32 4.40 -16.65 0.30
N GLU A 33 4.30 -15.78 1.31
CA GLU A 33 3.14 -15.01 1.74
C GLU A 33 2.92 -13.77 0.87
N PHE A 34 3.95 -13.29 0.17
CA PHE A 34 3.95 -12.06 -0.63
C PHE A 34 4.17 -12.33 -2.11
N GLN A 35 3.77 -13.52 -2.58
CA GLN A 35 3.81 -13.86 -3.99
C GLN A 35 2.81 -13.02 -4.78
N LEU A 36 3.14 -12.74 -6.05
CA LEU A 36 2.31 -11.96 -6.97
C LEU A 36 0.87 -12.52 -7.09
N ASN A 37 0.73 -13.84 -7.09
CA ASN A 37 -0.58 -14.51 -7.15
C ASN A 37 -1.01 -14.91 -5.74
N GLN A 38 -1.97 -14.19 -5.19
CA GLN A 38 -2.59 -14.46 -3.91
C GLN A 38 -3.97 -15.10 -4.05
N ILE A 39 -4.50 -15.58 -2.92
CA ILE A 39 -5.83 -16.18 -2.84
C ILE A 39 -6.63 -15.39 -1.81
N SER A 40 -7.75 -14.83 -2.24
CA SER A 40 -8.71 -14.14 -1.38
C SER A 40 -9.38 -15.10 -0.39
N HIS A 41 -10.02 -14.57 0.64
CA HIS A 41 -10.86 -15.34 1.57
C HIS A 41 -12.03 -16.06 0.89
N THR A 42 -12.48 -15.57 -0.28
CA THR A 42 -13.48 -16.20 -1.14
C THR A 42 -12.93 -17.36 -1.97
N GLY A 43 -11.61 -17.58 -1.97
CA GLY A 43 -10.93 -18.59 -2.79
C GLY A 43 -10.59 -18.10 -4.21
N GLU A 44 -10.93 -16.86 -4.55
CA GLU A 44 -10.59 -16.25 -5.85
C GLU A 44 -9.12 -15.85 -5.92
N LYS A 45 -8.55 -15.88 -7.12
CA LYS A 45 -7.18 -15.42 -7.36
C LYS A 45 -7.16 -13.89 -7.37
N MET A 46 -6.24 -13.31 -6.63
CA MET A 46 -6.03 -11.86 -6.53
C MET A 46 -4.54 -11.58 -6.75
N GLU A 47 -4.21 -10.42 -7.31
CA GLU A 47 -2.82 -9.96 -7.38
C GLU A 47 -2.36 -9.46 -6.00
N LEU A 48 -1.05 -9.53 -5.73
CA LEU A 48 -0.45 -8.95 -4.54
C LEU A 48 -0.83 -7.47 -4.40
N ILE A 49 -1.35 -7.11 -3.23
CA ILE A 49 -1.59 -5.71 -2.88
C ILE A 49 -0.32 -5.17 -2.24
N ALA A 50 0.28 -4.17 -2.87
CA ALA A 50 1.35 -3.36 -2.29
C ALA A 50 0.88 -1.91 -2.31
N LEU A 51 1.05 -1.22 -1.18
CA LEU A 51 0.57 0.15 -0.99
C LEU A 51 1.78 1.07 -0.89
N ASN A 52 1.70 2.22 -1.56
CA ASN A 52 2.62 3.32 -1.27
C ASN A 52 2.27 3.99 0.07
N LEU A 53 3.14 4.86 0.60
CA LEU A 53 2.91 5.51 1.90
C LEU A 53 1.63 6.34 1.94
N SER A 54 1.31 7.03 0.85
CA SER A 54 0.11 7.87 0.72
C SER A 54 -1.18 7.05 0.72
N GLU A 55 -1.23 5.97 -0.07
CA GLU A 55 -2.33 5.01 -0.12
C GLU A 55 -2.53 4.34 1.24
N ALA A 56 -1.45 3.89 1.87
CA ALA A 56 -1.52 3.28 3.20
C ALA A 56 -2.08 4.26 4.25
N ARG A 57 -1.69 5.54 4.20
CA ARG A 57 -2.23 6.58 5.10
C ARG A 57 -3.73 6.71 4.94
N ILE A 58 -4.20 6.90 3.71
CA ILE A 58 -5.63 7.09 3.41
C ILE A 58 -6.43 5.85 3.81
N LEU A 59 -5.96 4.65 3.44
CA LEU A 59 -6.64 3.40 3.74
C LEU A 59 -6.79 3.15 5.25
N ILE A 60 -5.71 3.37 6.02
CA ILE A 60 -5.77 3.20 7.48
C ILE A 60 -6.74 4.22 8.08
N ARG A 61 -6.67 5.49 7.66
CA ARG A 61 -7.59 6.53 8.16
C ARG A 61 -9.04 6.21 7.84
N ALA A 62 -9.35 5.81 6.61
CA ALA A 62 -10.70 5.42 6.20
C ALA A 62 -11.22 4.25 7.04
N ALA A 63 -10.41 3.20 7.24
CA ALA A 63 -10.78 2.07 8.08
C ALA A 63 -11.00 2.45 9.55
N LEU A 64 -10.22 3.39 10.08
CA LEU A 64 -10.37 3.87 11.45
C LEU A 64 -11.57 4.79 11.63
N ARG A 65 -11.85 5.68 10.66
CA ARG A 65 -13.06 6.52 10.64
C ARG A 65 -14.31 5.65 10.62
N GLU A 66 -14.35 4.65 9.75
CA GLU A 66 -15.48 3.73 9.68
C GLU A 66 -15.61 2.91 10.97
N ARG A 67 -14.50 2.42 11.53
CA ARG A 67 -14.53 1.74 12.83
C ARG A 67 -15.07 2.65 13.94
N LYS A 68 -14.63 3.92 14.00
CA LYS A 68 -15.11 4.90 14.98
C LYS A 68 -16.60 5.15 14.83
N ARG A 69 -17.10 5.27 13.60
CA ARG A 69 -18.52 5.46 13.31
C ARG A 69 -19.38 4.33 13.85
N VAL A 70 -18.84 3.11 13.80
CA VAL A 70 -19.57 1.92 14.21
C VAL A 70 -19.17 1.45 15.63
N MET A 71 -18.31 2.18 16.34
CA MET A 71 -17.97 1.93 17.73
C MET A 71 -18.73 2.87 18.67
N ARG A 72 -19.36 2.29 19.67
CA ARG A 72 -19.96 3.02 20.79
C ARG A 72 -18.89 3.42 21.81
N GLU A 73 -19.23 4.37 22.69
CA GLU A 73 -18.33 4.87 23.75
C GLU A 73 -17.89 3.79 24.75
N ASP A 74 -18.66 2.71 24.88
CA ASP A 74 -18.36 1.55 25.72
C ASP A 74 -17.44 0.52 25.03
N GLY A 75 -17.01 0.78 23.79
CA GLY A 75 -16.18 -0.10 22.97
C GLY A 75 -16.94 -1.23 22.26
N SER A 76 -18.27 -1.29 22.41
CA SER A 76 -19.12 -2.21 21.63
C SER A 76 -19.38 -1.69 20.21
N PHE A 77 -19.66 -2.58 19.28
CA PHE A 77 -19.96 -2.22 17.89
C PHE A 77 -21.48 -2.08 17.69
N VAL A 78 -21.93 -1.14 16.86
CA VAL A 78 -23.35 -1.02 16.50
C VAL A 78 -23.75 -2.17 15.58
N ASP A 79 -24.84 -2.88 15.91
CA ASP A 79 -25.35 -4.00 15.11
C ASP A 79 -26.09 -3.48 13.87
N LEU A 80 -25.38 -3.34 12.74
CA LEU A 80 -25.99 -2.87 11.48
C LEU A 80 -27.10 -3.80 10.95
N GLU A 81 -27.10 -5.08 11.29
CA GLU A 81 -28.11 -6.04 10.83
C GLU A 81 -29.49 -5.86 11.50
N ASN A 82 -29.55 -5.22 12.68
CA ASN A 82 -30.77 -5.13 13.49
C ASN A 82 -31.54 -3.81 13.32
N GLY A 83 -31.18 -2.99 12.32
CA GLY A 83 -31.93 -1.78 11.98
C GLY A 83 -31.74 -0.60 12.94
N GLU A 84 -30.68 -0.60 13.77
CA GLU A 84 -30.24 0.63 14.43
C GLU A 84 -29.75 1.62 13.37
N HIS A 85 -30.60 2.60 13.06
CA HIS A 85 -30.31 3.66 12.13
C HIS A 85 -29.21 4.53 12.75
N ILE A 86 -27.99 4.45 12.22
CA ILE A 86 -26.98 5.48 12.46
C ILE A 86 -27.56 6.76 11.84
N ASP A 87 -27.72 7.83 12.62
CA ASP A 87 -28.12 9.16 12.13
C ASP A 87 -27.06 9.66 11.14
N THR A 88 -27.22 9.21 9.90
CA THR A 88 -26.32 9.43 8.78
C THR A 88 -26.52 10.82 8.18
N ASP A 89 -27.40 11.64 8.76
CA ASP A 89 -27.75 12.99 8.33
C ASP A 89 -26.83 14.08 8.90
N SER A 90 -25.86 13.73 9.75
CA SER A 90 -24.71 14.60 10.02
C SER A 90 -23.62 14.45 8.96
N ARG A 91 -24.02 14.34 7.68
CA ARG A 91 -23.15 14.50 6.51
C ARG A 91 -22.64 15.94 6.47
N THR A 92 -21.78 16.28 7.41
CA THR A 92 -20.88 17.40 7.19
C THR A 92 -19.81 16.82 6.27
N ASP A 93 -19.61 17.50 5.15
CA ASP A 93 -18.73 17.15 4.05
C ASP A 93 -17.29 16.86 4.53
N ASP A 94 -17.02 15.63 4.99
CA ASP A 94 -15.66 15.20 5.41
C ASP A 94 -14.73 14.91 4.21
N ASP A 95 -15.25 14.93 2.98
CA ASP A 95 -14.46 14.90 1.74
C ASP A 95 -13.49 16.11 1.67
N ASP A 96 -13.90 17.27 2.22
CA ASP A 96 -13.07 18.49 2.23
C ASP A 96 -11.92 18.44 3.27
N ASN A 97 -11.84 17.38 4.10
CA ASN A 97 -10.89 17.28 5.20
C ASN A 97 -9.89 16.11 5.08
N GLU A 98 -9.81 15.43 3.94
CA GLU A 98 -8.83 14.36 3.71
C GLU A 98 -7.36 14.85 3.77
N GLY A 99 -7.12 16.12 3.43
CA GLY A 99 -5.81 16.75 3.41
C GLY A 99 -5.28 17.23 4.76
N LYS A 100 -6.12 17.35 5.80
CA LYS A 100 -5.68 17.88 7.11
C LYS A 100 -5.24 16.77 8.06
N ASP A 101 -4.06 16.96 8.65
CA ASP A 101 -3.48 16.02 9.61
C ASP A 101 -4.02 16.20 11.04
N ASP A 102 -4.86 17.22 11.25
CA ASP A 102 -5.38 17.65 12.56
C ASP A 102 -6.22 16.57 13.26
N ASP A 103 -6.81 15.63 12.52
CA ASP A 103 -7.66 14.55 13.06
C ASP A 103 -6.86 13.32 13.54
N ASN A 104 -5.54 13.27 13.29
CA ASN A 104 -4.73 12.09 13.61
C ASN A 104 -4.77 11.75 15.10
N ASP A 105 -4.66 12.74 15.98
CA ASP A 105 -4.65 12.51 17.42
C ASP A 105 -5.98 11.95 17.92
N GLU A 106 -7.09 12.36 17.31
CA GLU A 106 -8.43 11.86 17.64
C GLU A 106 -8.64 10.42 17.12
N LEU A 107 -8.19 10.12 15.90
CA LEU A 107 -8.19 8.77 15.34
C LEU A 107 -7.30 7.84 16.16
N ILE A 108 -6.09 8.28 16.53
CA ILE A 108 -5.17 7.54 17.38
C ILE A 108 -5.79 7.29 18.76
N LYS A 109 -6.47 8.28 19.35
CA LYS A 109 -7.17 8.11 20.62
C LYS A 109 -8.30 7.08 20.56
N SER A 110 -9.05 7.04 19.45
CA SER A 110 -10.08 6.01 19.22
C SER A 110 -9.49 4.59 19.12
N VAL A 111 -8.30 4.45 18.51
CA VAL A 111 -7.57 3.18 18.41
C VAL A 111 -6.98 2.74 19.75
N LEU A 112 -6.43 3.67 20.50
CA LEU A 112 -5.80 3.41 21.80
C LEU A 112 -6.81 2.90 22.85
N ALA A 113 -8.08 3.31 22.76
CA ALA A 113 -9.15 2.86 23.65
C ALA A 113 -9.39 1.34 23.60
N THR A 114 -9.09 0.69 22.47
CA THR A 114 -9.23 -0.77 22.28
C THR A 114 -8.03 -1.62 22.72
N GLY A 115 -7.04 -1.03 23.41
CA GLY A 115 -5.85 -1.75 23.85
C GLY A 115 -4.64 -1.48 22.95
N ALA A 116 -4.11 -0.27 23.09
CA ALA A 116 -2.74 0.17 22.83
C ALA A 116 -1.93 -0.64 21.79
N ASN A 117 -2.10 -0.30 20.51
CA ASN A 117 -1.11 -0.63 19.49
C ASN A 117 -0.18 0.58 19.25
N GLU A 118 0.87 0.70 20.07
CA GLU A 118 1.90 1.74 19.92
C GLU A 118 2.52 1.74 18.51
N VAL A 119 2.61 0.55 17.88
CA VAL A 119 3.11 0.43 16.51
C VAL A 119 2.20 1.17 15.54
N LEU A 120 0.88 1.01 15.62
CA LEU A 120 -0.05 1.71 14.74
C LEU A 120 -0.01 3.23 14.92
N SER A 121 0.14 3.72 16.14
CA SER A 121 0.31 5.17 16.40
C SER A 121 1.60 5.70 15.75
N LYS A 122 2.73 5.00 15.92
CA LYS A 122 3.99 5.35 15.27
C LYS A 122 3.89 5.27 13.74
N THR A 123 3.21 4.26 13.21
CA THR A 123 2.97 4.11 11.78
C THR A 123 2.14 5.27 11.24
N LEU A 124 1.06 5.68 11.90
CA LEU A 124 0.27 6.84 11.47
C LEU A 124 1.08 8.13 11.46
N ASN A 125 1.91 8.36 12.49
CA ASN A 125 2.80 9.52 12.54
C ASN A 125 3.82 9.50 11.40
N TYR A 126 4.44 8.34 11.14
CA TYR A 126 5.36 8.16 10.02
C TYR A 126 4.66 8.43 8.68
N LEU A 127 3.51 7.81 8.43
CA LEU A 127 2.76 8.02 7.21
C LEU A 127 2.33 9.50 7.06
N SER A 128 1.89 10.16 8.13
CA SER A 128 1.53 11.58 8.07
C SER A 128 2.69 12.49 7.68
N GLN A 129 3.93 12.15 8.06
CA GLN A 129 5.13 12.95 7.81
C GLN A 129 5.79 12.64 6.46
N PHE A 130 5.64 11.41 5.96
CA PHE A 130 6.35 10.92 4.77
C PHE A 130 5.42 10.57 3.60
N SER A 131 4.10 10.75 3.73
CA SER A 131 3.19 10.64 2.60
C SER A 131 3.44 11.78 1.61
N ARG A 132 3.69 11.41 0.35
CA ARG A 132 4.00 12.34 -0.73
C ARG A 132 2.76 12.98 -1.35
N PHE A 133 1.63 12.28 -1.26
CA PHE A 133 0.34 12.69 -1.79
C PHE A 133 -0.67 12.68 -0.64
N ARG A 134 -1.35 13.80 -0.38
CA ARG A 134 -2.29 13.90 0.75
C ARG A 134 -3.73 13.58 0.40
N ASP A 135 -4.16 13.93 -0.81
CA ASP A 135 -5.55 13.84 -1.26
C ASP A 135 -5.82 12.51 -1.96
N SER A 136 -7.03 11.95 -1.77
CA SER A 136 -7.44 10.70 -2.41
C SER A 136 -7.49 10.80 -3.93
N GLU A 137 -7.91 11.95 -4.47
CA GLU A 137 -7.93 12.21 -5.91
C GLU A 137 -6.52 12.11 -6.52
N THR A 138 -5.54 12.75 -5.88
CA THR A 138 -4.14 12.72 -6.28
C THR A 138 -3.56 11.32 -6.18
N CYS A 139 -3.86 10.58 -5.11
CA CYS A 139 -3.41 9.20 -4.96
C CYS A 139 -3.99 8.29 -6.05
N THR A 140 -5.28 8.45 -6.37
CA THR A 140 -5.94 7.69 -7.44
C THR A 140 -5.32 8.01 -8.81
N ALA A 141 -4.99 9.27 -9.06
CA ALA A 141 -4.31 9.68 -10.30
C ALA A 141 -2.90 9.06 -10.41
N VAL A 142 -2.14 9.03 -9.30
CA VAL A 142 -0.83 8.37 -9.23
C VAL A 142 -0.94 6.86 -9.47
N GLU A 143 -1.92 6.21 -8.86
CA GLU A 143 -2.18 4.78 -9.04
C GLU A 143 -2.52 4.46 -10.50
N GLN A 144 -3.39 5.26 -11.12
CA GLN A 144 -3.74 5.12 -12.53
C GLN A 144 -2.53 5.36 -13.44
N LEU A 145 -1.71 6.36 -13.16
CA LEU A 145 -0.48 6.62 -13.91
C LEU A 145 0.44 5.41 -13.85
N LEU A 146 0.75 4.90 -12.66
CA LEU A 146 1.69 3.78 -12.50
C LEU A 146 1.15 2.45 -13.05
N LYS A 147 -0.17 2.22 -12.99
CA LYS A 147 -0.82 1.01 -13.54
C LYS A 147 -1.04 1.08 -15.06
N THR A 148 -1.36 2.25 -15.61
CA THR A 148 -1.65 2.43 -17.05
C THR A 148 -0.37 2.52 -17.88
N SER A 149 0.66 3.18 -17.35
CA SER A 149 2.00 3.19 -17.97
C SER A 149 2.51 1.76 -18.21
N ALA A 150 2.09 0.81 -17.37
CA ALA A 150 2.46 -0.60 -17.42
C ALA A 150 1.74 -1.44 -18.50
N GLY A 151 0.85 -0.86 -19.32
CA GLY A 151 -0.07 -1.63 -20.17
C GLY A 151 0.00 -1.42 -21.69
N ASP A 152 0.18 -0.20 -22.19
CA ASP A 152 -0.18 0.11 -23.60
C ASP A 152 1.01 0.40 -24.55
N GLU A 153 2.19 0.81 -24.06
CA GLU A 153 3.32 1.19 -24.92
C GLU A 153 4.64 0.52 -24.48
N GLY A 154 4.78 -0.79 -24.72
CA GLY A 154 6.08 -1.49 -24.60
C GLY A 154 6.61 -1.69 -23.17
N LEU A 155 5.83 -1.37 -22.14
CA LEU A 155 6.19 -1.61 -20.74
C LEU A 155 5.84 -3.04 -20.32
N GLU A 156 6.80 -3.74 -19.71
CA GLU A 156 6.51 -4.98 -19.00
C GLU A 156 5.73 -4.62 -17.72
N LYS A 157 4.67 -5.37 -17.39
CA LYS A 157 3.82 -5.11 -16.22
C LYS A 157 4.70 -5.01 -14.96
N LEU A 158 4.81 -3.81 -14.39
CA LEU A 158 5.58 -3.58 -13.17
C LEU A 158 5.01 -4.42 -12.02
N HIS A 159 5.90 -4.94 -11.18
CA HIS A 159 5.49 -5.66 -9.99
C HIS A 159 4.83 -4.68 -9.00
N PRO A 160 3.78 -5.07 -8.26
CA PRO A 160 3.12 -4.18 -7.27
C PRO A 160 4.10 -3.54 -6.28
N PHE A 161 5.15 -4.28 -5.88
CA PHE A 161 6.24 -3.74 -5.06
C PHE A 161 6.96 -2.55 -5.72
N GLU A 162 7.28 -2.64 -7.02
CA GLU A 162 7.96 -1.57 -7.76
C GLU A 162 7.07 -0.33 -7.85
N ILE A 163 5.78 -0.54 -8.12
CA ILE A 163 4.76 0.52 -8.14
C ILE A 163 4.68 1.24 -6.78
N ALA A 164 4.62 0.47 -5.68
CA ALA A 164 4.58 1.03 -4.33
C ALA A 164 5.85 1.82 -3.98
N GLN A 165 7.03 1.35 -4.40
CA GLN A 165 8.29 2.06 -4.21
C GLN A 165 8.35 3.37 -5.01
N LEU A 166 7.95 3.37 -6.28
CA LEU A 166 7.89 4.58 -7.13
C LEU A 166 6.92 5.64 -6.57
N GLY A 167 5.80 5.21 -5.96
CA GLY A 167 4.86 6.12 -5.31
C GLY A 167 5.34 6.65 -3.95
N SER A 168 6.29 5.97 -3.29
CA SER A 168 6.75 6.32 -1.94
C SER A 168 8.05 7.11 -1.96
N LEU A 169 8.97 6.78 -2.87
CA LEU A 169 10.27 7.44 -2.99
C LEU A 169 10.14 8.67 -3.89
N SER A 170 10.66 9.80 -3.45
CA SER A 170 10.87 10.97 -4.32
C SER A 170 12.17 10.76 -5.07
N LEU A 171 12.05 10.43 -6.35
CA LEU A 171 13.16 10.12 -7.25
C LEU A 171 13.25 11.24 -8.29
N ASP A 172 14.42 11.84 -8.44
CA ASP A 172 14.63 12.95 -9.38
C ASP A 172 15.00 12.44 -10.77
N ASP A 173 15.89 11.44 -10.82
CA ASP A 173 16.47 10.92 -12.05
C ASP A 173 16.22 9.41 -12.24
N VAL A 174 16.26 8.98 -13.50
CA VAL A 174 16.15 7.57 -13.90
C VAL A 174 17.25 6.72 -13.26
N ASP A 175 18.47 7.25 -13.18
CA ASP A 175 19.62 6.57 -12.57
C ASP A 175 19.41 6.35 -11.07
N GLU A 176 18.85 7.34 -10.37
CA GLU A 176 18.49 7.23 -8.95
C GLU A 176 17.40 6.18 -8.76
N ALA A 177 16.36 6.20 -9.60
CA ALA A 177 15.28 5.22 -9.56
C ALA A 177 15.78 3.79 -9.76
N LYS A 178 16.65 3.56 -10.75
CA LYS A 178 17.26 2.25 -11.02
C LYS A 178 18.23 1.83 -9.90
N SER A 179 18.89 2.78 -9.23
CA SER A 179 19.79 2.51 -8.11
C SER A 179 19.05 2.11 -6.84
N LEU A 180 17.98 2.83 -6.51
CA LEU A 180 17.17 2.59 -5.30
C LEU A 180 16.17 1.44 -5.47
N ILE A 181 15.74 1.16 -6.71
CA ILE A 181 14.85 0.05 -7.04
C ILE A 181 15.54 -0.82 -8.12
N PRO A 182 16.51 -1.68 -7.73
CA PRO A 182 17.32 -2.45 -8.68
C PRO A 182 16.51 -3.40 -9.57
N SER A 183 15.31 -3.81 -9.13
CA SER A 183 14.43 -4.69 -9.89
C SER A 183 13.87 -4.04 -11.17
N LEU A 184 13.90 -2.71 -11.28
CA LEU A 184 13.54 -1.97 -12.49
C LEU A 184 14.57 -2.17 -13.62
N ALA A 185 15.84 -2.31 -13.25
CA ALA A 185 16.97 -2.47 -14.17
C ALA A 185 17.34 -3.95 -14.42
N ALA A 186 16.47 -4.88 -14.01
CA ALA A 186 16.79 -6.30 -13.84
C ALA A 186 17.74 -6.86 -14.91
N THR A 187 18.99 -7.08 -14.52
CA THR A 187 19.98 -7.85 -15.27
C THR A 187 19.60 -9.32 -15.20
N ASP A 188 19.33 -9.96 -16.34
CA ASP A 188 19.21 -11.41 -16.37
C ASP A 188 20.61 -12.00 -16.14
N VAL A 189 20.86 -12.46 -14.90
CA VAL A 189 22.14 -13.00 -14.41
C VAL A 189 22.63 -14.18 -15.26
N THR A 190 21.71 -14.84 -15.99
CA THR A 190 21.98 -16.02 -16.80
C THR A 190 22.50 -15.69 -18.20
N THR A 191 22.09 -14.55 -18.76
CA THR A 191 22.38 -14.15 -20.15
C THR A 191 23.33 -12.96 -20.25
N GLY A 192 23.60 -12.26 -19.14
CA GLY A 192 24.44 -11.06 -19.11
C GLY A 192 23.83 -9.88 -19.86
N GLN A 193 22.54 -9.95 -20.22
CA GLN A 193 21.80 -8.90 -20.88
C GLN A 193 20.96 -8.14 -19.84
N THR A 194 21.14 -6.81 -19.80
CA THR A 194 20.24 -5.87 -19.12
C THR A 194 18.93 -5.83 -19.88
N LYS A 195 17.92 -6.59 -19.43
CA LYS A 195 16.57 -6.46 -19.96
C LYS A 195 15.88 -5.36 -19.17
N GLU A 196 15.96 -4.14 -19.67
CA GLU A 196 15.23 -3.02 -19.06
C GLU A 196 13.73 -3.31 -19.14
N LYS A 197 13.06 -3.37 -17.99
CA LYS A 197 11.59 -3.55 -17.93
C LYS A 197 10.84 -2.32 -18.44
N VAL A 198 11.49 -1.17 -18.33
CA VAL A 198 10.97 0.16 -18.61
C VAL A 198 12.05 0.93 -19.37
N SER A 199 11.67 1.55 -20.50
CA SER A 199 12.57 2.46 -21.21
C SER A 199 12.82 3.73 -20.39
N GLU A 200 14.04 4.25 -20.46
CA GLU A 200 14.45 5.44 -19.70
C GLU A 200 13.56 6.66 -19.97
N ASP A 201 13.17 6.87 -21.24
CA ASP A 201 12.29 7.97 -21.65
C ASP A 201 10.92 7.89 -20.96
N VAL A 202 10.35 6.67 -20.84
CA VAL A 202 9.07 6.46 -20.18
C VAL A 202 9.21 6.64 -18.67
N LEU A 203 10.26 6.09 -18.05
CA LEU A 203 10.48 6.26 -16.62
C LEU A 203 10.66 7.74 -16.26
N SER A 204 11.48 8.48 -17.03
CA SER A 204 11.66 9.92 -16.86
C SER A 204 10.34 10.69 -16.98
N GLY A 205 9.51 10.33 -17.97
CA GLY A 205 8.17 10.90 -18.14
C GLY A 205 7.26 10.65 -16.93
N VAL A 206 7.24 9.43 -16.41
CA VAL A 206 6.47 9.06 -15.21
C VAL A 206 6.97 9.82 -13.98
N LEU A 207 8.29 9.87 -13.75
CA LEU A 207 8.87 10.60 -12.60
C LEU A 207 8.51 12.09 -12.62
N THR A 208 8.59 12.72 -13.80
CA THR A 208 8.19 14.13 -13.99
C THR A 208 6.71 14.34 -13.66
N GLN A 209 5.84 13.40 -14.06
CA GLN A 209 4.41 13.47 -13.77
C GLN A 209 4.11 13.26 -12.28
N LEU A 210 4.82 12.33 -11.61
CA LEU A 210 4.69 12.13 -10.17
C LEU A 210 5.08 13.38 -9.39
N GLN A 211 6.17 14.03 -9.78
CA GLN A 211 6.62 15.29 -9.15
C GLN A 211 5.59 16.41 -9.32
N ARG A 212 4.90 16.44 -10.47
CA ARG A 212 3.82 17.42 -10.70
C ARG A 212 2.58 17.18 -9.85
N LEU A 213 2.29 15.92 -9.52
CA LEU A 213 1.17 15.53 -8.66
C LEU A 213 1.49 15.67 -7.17
N GLU A 214 2.74 15.97 -6.81
CA GLU A 214 3.15 16.11 -5.42
C GLU A 214 2.45 17.31 -4.75
N THR A 215 1.84 17.04 -3.59
CA THR A 215 1.13 18.07 -2.83
C THR A 215 2.13 18.91 -2.04
N PRO A 216 2.13 20.25 -2.15
CA PRO A 216 3.00 21.09 -1.34
C PRO A 216 2.66 20.94 0.16
N TYR A 217 3.71 20.88 0.98
CA TYR A 217 3.60 20.68 2.43
C TYR A 217 3.08 21.89 3.20
#